data_AF-A0A530Y2Q1-F1
#
_entry.id   AF-A0A530Y2Q1-F1
#
_cell.length_a   1.000
_cell.length_b   1.000
_cell.length_c   1.000
_cell.angle_alpha   90.00
_cell.angle_beta   90.00
_cell.angle_gamma   90.00
#
_symmetry.space_group_name_H-M   'P 1'
#
loop_
_entity.id
_entity.type
_entity.pdbx_description
1 polymer ?
#
loop_
_entity_poly.entity_id
_entity_poly.type
_entity_poly.pdbx_seq_one_letter_code
_entity_poly.pdbx_strand_id
1 'polypeptide(L)'
;WDGVQTAYISGPGNFTNEAAFKADSTLKSRLFLSDIWVDAVPESEAIVFFGDSITDGNCSTPDANNRWPDHIAKRLQEANRKVAVVNEAFSGNRVLTDGMGVNALGRFDSDILSHPKVSTVVLMMGINDIGWPGENAITPDDKEPTAQDIITGYKQLID
;
A
#
# COMPACT_ATOMS: atom_id res chain seq x y z
N TRP A 1 -12.79 -1.94 -2.05
CA TRP A 1 -12.04 -1.65 -0.82
C TRP A 1 -10.74 -1.02 -1.21
N ASP A 2 -9.96 -1.62 -2.11
CA ASP A 2 -8.66 -1.07 -2.52
C ASP A 2 -8.70 -0.11 -3.70
N GLY A 3 -7.58 0.56 -3.94
CA GLY A 3 -7.27 1.23 -5.20
C GLY A 3 -6.98 0.18 -6.28
N VAL A 4 -7.79 0.16 -7.34
CA VAL A 4 -7.77 -0.92 -8.33
C VAL A 4 -7.10 -0.55 -9.63
N GLN A 5 -6.48 -1.54 -10.25
CA GLN A 5 -6.04 -1.52 -11.65
C GLN A 5 -6.65 -2.73 -12.38
N THR A 6 -6.79 -2.63 -13.69
CA THR A 6 -7.25 -3.73 -14.54
C THR A 6 -6.13 -4.76 -14.69
N ALA A 7 -6.30 -5.91 -14.03
CA ALA A 7 -5.54 -7.12 -14.31
C ALA A 7 -6.13 -7.82 -15.53
N TYR A 8 -5.26 -8.33 -16.40
CA TYR A 8 -5.62 -9.08 -17.59
C TYR A 8 -5.22 -10.54 -17.42
N ILE A 9 -6.19 -11.45 -17.60
CA ILE A 9 -6.02 -12.88 -17.31
C ILE A 9 -6.07 -13.63 -18.63
N SER A 10 -5.08 -14.51 -18.86
CA SER A 10 -5.03 -15.36 -20.04
C SER A 10 -6.02 -16.52 -19.93
N GLY A 11 -6.35 -17.15 -21.05
CA GLY A 11 -6.89 -18.49 -21.03
C GLY A 11 -5.83 -19.51 -20.56
N PRO A 12 -6.16 -20.81 -20.54
CA PRO A 12 -5.18 -21.87 -20.27
C PRO A 12 -4.07 -21.89 -21.34
N GLY A 13 -2.81 -22.03 -20.91
CA GLY A 13 -1.67 -22.14 -21.82
C GLY A 13 -0.45 -21.33 -21.35
N ASN A 14 0.60 -21.34 -22.18
CA ASN A 14 1.79 -20.51 -21.98
C ASN A 14 1.82 -19.41 -23.06
N PHE A 15 1.74 -18.16 -22.63
CA PHE A 15 1.66 -16.98 -23.49
C PHE A 15 2.93 -16.10 -23.42
N THR A 16 4.01 -16.53 -22.76
CA THR A 16 5.19 -15.68 -22.48
C THR A 16 6.00 -15.26 -23.70
N ASN A 17 5.83 -15.94 -24.84
CA ASN A 17 6.53 -15.65 -26.10
C ASN A 17 5.65 -14.92 -27.13
N GLU A 18 4.42 -14.57 -26.78
CA GLU A 18 3.52 -13.89 -27.70
C GLU A 18 3.85 -12.40 -27.79
N ALA A 19 3.90 -11.86 -29.02
CA ALA A 19 4.19 -10.45 -29.25
C ALA A 19 3.07 -9.51 -28.78
N ALA A 20 1.85 -10.04 -28.61
CA ALA A 20 0.71 -9.30 -28.07
C ALA A 20 -0.06 -10.20 -27.13
N PHE A 21 -0.44 -9.66 -25.97
CA PHE A 21 -1.26 -10.38 -25.01
C PHE A 21 -2.75 -10.15 -25.27
N LYS A 22 -3.51 -11.23 -25.51
CA LYS A 22 -4.97 -11.17 -25.59
C LYS A 22 -5.58 -11.75 -24.31
N ALA A 23 -6.18 -10.89 -23.51
CA ALA A 23 -6.88 -11.30 -22.30
C ALA A 23 -8.12 -12.14 -22.65
N ASP A 24 -8.33 -13.22 -21.92
CA ASP A 24 -9.58 -14.00 -21.93
C ASP A 24 -10.59 -13.39 -20.96
N SER A 25 -10.11 -12.86 -19.84
CA SER A 25 -10.92 -12.11 -18.88
C SER A 25 -10.12 -11.00 -18.19
N THR A 26 -10.81 -10.12 -17.47
CA THR A 26 -10.20 -9.05 -16.69
C THR A 26 -10.76 -8.99 -15.27
N LEU A 27 -9.97 -8.46 -14.35
CA LEU A 27 -10.38 -8.19 -12.96
C LEU A 27 -9.86 -6.83 -12.52
N LYS A 28 -10.63 -6.12 -11.70
CA LYS A 28 -10.19 -4.88 -11.05
C LYS A 28 -9.48 -5.20 -9.74
N SER A 29 -8.19 -5.55 -9.83
CA SER A 29 -7.32 -5.86 -8.70
C SER A 29 -5.85 -5.82 -9.15
N ARG A 30 -4.93 -5.61 -8.21
CA ARG A 30 -3.48 -5.77 -8.45
C ARG A 30 -3.11 -7.20 -8.05
N LEU A 31 -3.00 -8.10 -9.03
CA LEU A 31 -2.71 -9.51 -8.79
C LEU A 31 -1.22 -9.82 -8.93
N PHE A 32 -0.67 -10.62 -8.01
CA PHE A 32 0.63 -11.30 -8.04
C PHE A 32 1.91 -10.47 -8.11
N LEU A 33 1.85 -9.18 -8.45
CA LEU A 33 3.00 -8.29 -8.45
C LEU A 33 3.11 -7.58 -7.09
N SER A 34 4.13 -7.90 -6.31
CA SER A 34 4.48 -7.13 -5.11
C SER A 34 5.37 -5.95 -5.48
N ASP A 35 6.46 -6.21 -6.21
CA ASP A 35 7.55 -5.25 -6.39
C ASP A 35 8.13 -5.25 -7.79
N ILE A 36 8.60 -4.07 -8.21
CA ILE A 36 9.45 -3.89 -9.38
C ILE A 36 10.75 -3.24 -8.92
N TRP A 37 11.86 -3.98 -9.00
CA TRP A 37 13.18 -3.46 -8.69
C TRP A 37 13.90 -3.04 -9.97
N VAL A 38 14.57 -1.90 -9.92
CA VAL A 38 15.32 -1.32 -11.04
C VAL A 38 16.71 -0.91 -10.59
N ASP A 39 17.68 -0.99 -11.49
CA ASP A 39 19.00 -0.43 -11.25
C ASP A 39 18.91 1.08 -11.08
N ALA A 40 19.45 1.58 -9.97
CA ALA A 40 19.40 2.98 -9.59
C ALA A 40 20.79 3.53 -9.33
N VAL A 41 21.02 4.79 -9.72
CA VAL A 41 22.27 5.50 -9.41
C VAL A 41 22.45 5.64 -7.88
N PRO A 42 23.70 5.77 -7.38
CA PRO A 42 23.98 5.75 -5.94
C PRO A 42 23.21 6.79 -5.11
N GLU A 43 22.91 7.95 -5.69
CA GLU A 43 22.18 9.06 -5.07
C GLU A 43 20.65 8.91 -5.10
N SER A 44 20.11 7.85 -5.69
CA SER A 44 18.67 7.59 -5.66
C SER A 44 18.20 7.20 -4.26
N GLU A 45 17.00 7.67 -3.92
CA GLU A 45 16.29 7.39 -2.66
C GLU A 45 14.91 6.79 -2.93
N ALA A 46 14.25 6.28 -1.89
CA ALA A 46 12.87 5.82 -1.94
C ALA A 46 12.04 6.43 -0.79
N ILE A 47 10.80 6.80 -1.12
CA ILE A 47 9.77 7.18 -0.15
C ILE A 47 8.71 6.09 -0.15
N VAL A 48 8.42 5.55 1.03
CA VAL A 48 7.37 4.53 1.21
C VAL A 48 6.15 5.16 1.87
N PHE A 49 5.00 5.01 1.23
CA PHE A 49 3.70 5.43 1.75
C PHE A 49 3.04 4.25 2.45
N PHE A 50 3.00 4.33 3.79
CA PHE A 50 2.50 3.27 4.65
C PHE A 50 1.16 3.68 5.24
N GLY A 51 0.08 3.00 4.85
CA GLY A 51 -1.24 3.49 5.21
C GLY A 51 -2.38 2.51 5.00
N ASP A 52 -3.58 3.06 4.96
CA ASP A 52 -4.82 2.33 4.78
C ASP A 52 -5.48 2.60 3.41
N SER A 53 -6.78 2.35 3.31
CA SER A 53 -7.59 2.52 2.09
C SER A 53 -7.49 3.91 1.46
N ILE A 54 -7.26 4.95 2.26
CA ILE A 54 -7.12 6.32 1.76
C ILE A 54 -5.82 6.47 0.96
N THR A 55 -4.74 5.84 1.43
CA THR A 55 -3.43 5.85 0.77
C THR A 55 -3.33 4.86 -0.37
N ASP A 56 -3.94 3.69 -0.22
CA ASP A 56 -3.99 2.71 -1.29
C ASP A 56 -4.82 3.22 -2.49
N GLY A 57 -5.85 4.02 -2.22
CA GLY A 57 -6.63 4.67 -3.26
C GLY A 57 -8.02 4.13 -3.46
N ASN A 58 -8.66 3.64 -2.39
CA ASN A 58 -10.07 3.27 -2.46
C ASN A 58 -10.90 4.40 -3.05
N CYS A 59 -11.88 4.05 -3.88
CA CYS A 59 -12.73 5.00 -4.62
C CYS A 59 -11.99 5.89 -5.62
N SER A 60 -10.68 5.71 -5.86
CA SER A 60 -10.00 6.34 -6.99
C SER A 60 -10.50 5.75 -8.32
N THR A 61 -10.48 6.55 -9.38
CA THR A 61 -10.86 6.09 -10.71
C THR A 61 -9.94 4.96 -11.15
N PRO A 62 -10.46 3.77 -11.50
CA PRO A 62 -9.64 2.65 -11.96
C PRO A 62 -8.72 3.07 -13.11
N ASP A 63 -7.49 2.57 -13.09
CA ASP A 63 -6.47 2.77 -14.13
C ASP A 63 -5.99 4.23 -14.34
N ALA A 64 -6.48 5.19 -13.54
CA ALA A 64 -6.19 6.60 -13.73
C ALA A 64 -4.95 7.11 -12.97
N ASN A 65 -4.38 6.30 -12.08
CA ASN A 65 -3.27 6.70 -11.19
C ASN A 65 -3.53 8.06 -10.48
N ASN A 66 -4.75 8.21 -9.95
CA ASN A 66 -5.20 9.40 -9.21
C ASN A 66 -5.16 9.18 -7.69
N ARG A 67 -4.20 8.39 -7.21
CA ARG A 67 -3.97 8.20 -5.77
C ARG A 67 -3.03 9.29 -5.30
N TRP A 68 -3.12 9.70 -4.05
CA TRP A 68 -2.29 10.81 -3.58
C TRP A 68 -0.77 10.50 -3.63
N PRO A 69 -0.29 9.24 -3.46
CA PRO A 69 1.11 8.91 -3.73
C PRO A 69 1.50 9.07 -5.21
N ASP A 70 0.60 8.75 -6.16
CA ASP A 70 0.86 8.93 -7.60
C ASP A 70 1.08 10.42 -7.94
N HIS A 71 0.30 11.31 -7.33
CA HIS A 71 0.48 12.75 -7.52
C HIS A 71 1.81 13.25 -6.97
N ILE A 72 2.31 12.67 -5.88
CA ILE A 72 3.65 12.97 -5.35
C ILE A 72 4.73 12.43 -6.29
N ALA A 73 4.60 11.19 -6.74
CA ALA A 73 5.52 10.58 -7.70
C ALA A 73 5.64 11.44 -8.97
N LYS A 74 4.52 11.89 -9.53
CA LYS A 74 4.48 12.80 -10.68
C LYS A 74 5.22 14.11 -10.41
N ARG A 75 4.98 14.76 -9.26
CA ARG A 75 5.66 16.02 -8.90
C ARG A 75 7.17 15.84 -8.73
N LEU A 76 7.61 14.74 -8.12
CA LEU A 76 9.02 14.41 -7.96
C LEU A 76 9.70 14.17 -9.31
N GLN A 77 9.03 13.47 -10.22
CA GLN A 77 9.49 13.26 -11.58
C GLN A 77 9.60 14.59 -12.36
N GLU A 78 8.57 15.43 -12.30
CA GLU A 78 8.57 16.77 -12.92
C GLU A 78 9.69 17.67 -12.37
N ALA A 79 10.03 17.52 -11.09
CA ALA A 79 11.16 18.19 -10.45
C ALA A 79 12.52 17.52 -10.68
N ASN A 80 12.60 16.49 -11.54
CA ASN A 80 13.80 15.70 -11.84
C ASN A 80 14.50 15.13 -10.59
N ARG A 81 13.71 14.72 -9.59
CA ARG A 81 14.21 14.09 -8.36
C ARG A 81 14.38 12.60 -8.59
N LYS A 82 15.51 12.05 -8.12
CA LYS A 82 15.85 10.62 -8.19
C LYS A 82 15.24 9.86 -7.03
N VAL A 83 13.91 9.90 -6.94
CA VAL A 83 13.17 9.33 -5.81
C VAL A 83 12.13 8.34 -6.31
N ALA A 84 12.23 7.09 -5.89
CA ALA A 84 11.18 6.10 -6.06
C ALA A 84 10.05 6.36 -5.07
N VAL A 85 8.81 6.16 -5.51
CA VAL A 85 7.62 6.25 -4.66
C VAL A 85 6.98 4.86 -4.60
N VAL A 86 6.91 4.31 -3.40
CA VAL A 86 6.36 2.97 -3.12
C VAL A 86 5.07 3.15 -2.31
N ASN A 87 4.00 2.49 -2.72
CA ASN A 87 2.72 2.52 -2.00
C ASN A 87 2.48 1.18 -1.33
N GLU A 88 2.73 1.12 -0.02
CA GLU A 88 2.59 -0.05 0.84
C GLU A 88 1.29 0.00 1.65
N ALA A 89 0.29 0.72 1.17
CA ALA A 89 -1.01 0.80 1.80
C ALA A 89 -1.98 -0.25 1.22
N PHE A 90 -2.88 -0.73 2.07
CA PHE A 90 -4.03 -1.54 1.66
C PHE A 90 -5.23 -1.24 2.54
N SER A 91 -6.42 -1.61 2.09
CA SER A 91 -7.64 -1.23 2.79
C SER A 91 -7.85 -1.98 4.08
N GLY A 92 -8.35 -1.25 5.07
CA GLY A 92 -8.59 -1.85 6.37
C GLY A 92 -7.32 -2.13 7.17
N ASN A 93 -6.18 -1.65 6.70
CA ASN A 93 -4.95 -1.72 7.45
C ASN A 93 -5.06 -0.95 8.78
N ARG A 94 -4.41 -1.50 9.80
CA ARG A 94 -4.47 -1.07 11.19
C ARG A 94 -3.06 -1.04 11.77
N VAL A 95 -2.84 -0.16 12.74
CA VAL A 95 -1.56 0.00 13.42
C VAL A 95 -1.32 -1.16 14.37
N LEU A 96 -2.30 -1.46 15.23
CA LEU A 96 -2.10 -2.28 16.42
C LEU A 96 -2.47 -3.75 16.24
N THR A 97 -3.56 -4.01 15.54
CA THR A 97 -4.18 -5.34 15.46
C THR A 97 -4.49 -5.73 14.04
N ASP A 98 -4.48 -7.02 13.76
CA ASP A 98 -4.76 -7.53 12.42
C ASP A 98 -6.21 -7.18 12.01
N GLY A 99 -6.44 -7.10 10.71
CA GLY A 99 -7.76 -6.86 10.13
C GLY A 99 -7.91 -7.59 8.82
N MET A 100 -8.04 -6.83 7.72
CA MET A 100 -7.99 -7.41 6.38
C MET A 100 -6.61 -8.00 6.03
N GLY A 101 -5.58 -7.63 6.78
CA GLY A 101 -4.23 -8.17 6.69
C GLY A 101 -3.49 -8.03 8.03
N VAL A 102 -2.19 -8.33 8.01
CA VAL A 102 -1.30 -8.15 9.17
C VAL A 102 -1.19 -6.67 9.51
N ASN A 103 -1.19 -6.34 10.79
CA ASN A 103 -1.07 -4.98 11.28
C ASN A 103 0.28 -4.33 10.93
N ALA A 104 0.33 -3.00 11.00
CA ALA A 104 1.48 -2.19 10.66
C ALA A 104 2.75 -2.56 11.45
N LEU A 105 2.63 -2.82 12.76
CA LEU A 105 3.77 -3.20 13.60
C LEU A 105 4.36 -4.54 13.15
N GLY A 106 3.51 -5.49 12.80
CA GLY A 106 3.93 -6.83 12.36
C GLY A 106 4.56 -6.88 10.97
N ARG A 107 4.36 -5.85 10.15
CA ARG A 107 4.83 -5.81 8.75
C ARG A 107 5.83 -4.70 8.44
N PHE A 108 6.20 -3.87 9.42
CA PHE A 108 7.11 -2.74 9.17
C PHE A 108 8.45 -3.21 8.58
N ASP A 109 9.02 -4.30 9.10
CA ASP A 109 10.27 -4.85 8.58
C ASP A 109 10.13 -5.36 7.15
N SER A 110 9.08 -6.14 6.87
CA SER A 110 8.88 -6.79 5.56
C SER A 110 8.43 -5.82 4.48
N ASP A 111 7.69 -4.78 4.84
CA ASP A 111 7.02 -3.92 3.87
C ASP A 111 7.70 -2.56 3.76
N ILE A 112 8.56 -2.19 4.73
CA ILE A 112 9.30 -0.92 4.71
C ILE A 112 10.80 -1.18 4.64
N LEU A 113 11.36 -1.88 5.63
CA LEU A 113 12.82 -2.01 5.75
C LEU A 113 13.44 -2.96 4.72
N SER A 114 12.62 -3.81 4.09
CA SER A 114 13.04 -4.68 2.99
C SER A 114 13.32 -3.92 1.69
N HIS A 115 12.76 -2.72 1.53
CA HIS A 115 12.95 -1.91 0.34
C HIS A 115 14.33 -1.27 0.33
N PRO A 116 15.06 -1.33 -0.80
CA PRO A 116 16.34 -0.66 -0.91
C PRO A 116 16.18 0.86 -0.89
N LYS A 117 17.14 1.55 -0.29
CA LYS A 117 17.29 3.03 -0.35
C LYS A 117 16.12 3.82 0.24
N VAL A 118 15.29 3.23 1.10
CA VAL A 118 14.26 3.97 1.84
C VAL A 118 14.91 5.06 2.68
N SER A 119 14.58 6.32 2.36
CA SER A 119 15.03 7.50 3.10
C SER A 119 13.89 8.14 3.90
N THR A 120 12.65 7.87 3.52
CA THR A 120 11.46 8.47 4.14
C THR A 120 10.31 7.46 4.17
N VAL A 121 9.62 7.42 5.31
CA VAL A 121 8.34 6.73 5.46
C VAL A 121 7.27 7.79 5.72
N VAL A 122 6.20 7.75 4.94
CA VAL A 122 5.03 8.61 5.16
C VAL A 122 3.90 7.72 5.68
N LEU A 123 3.63 7.86 6.98
CA LEU A 123 2.60 7.09 7.66
C LEU A 123 1.28 7.86 7.67
N MET A 124 0.20 7.24 7.18
CA MET A 124 -1.16 7.73 7.33
C MET A 124 -2.12 6.56 7.56
N MET A 125 -2.42 6.30 8.83
CA MET A 125 -3.19 5.15 9.31
C MET A 125 -3.90 5.50 10.62
N GLY A 126 -4.68 4.57 11.17
CA GLY A 126 -5.32 4.70 12.50
C GLY A 126 -6.84 4.83 12.44
N ILE A 127 -7.41 5.17 11.28
CA ILE A 127 -8.87 5.30 11.15
C ILE A 127 -9.58 3.97 11.41
N ASN A 128 -8.95 2.86 11.02
CA ASN A 128 -9.51 1.52 11.20
C ASN A 128 -9.27 1.00 12.63
N ASP A 129 -8.16 1.37 13.28
CA ASP A 129 -7.92 1.07 14.70
C ASP A 129 -9.00 1.69 15.60
N ILE A 130 -9.47 2.90 15.24
CA ILE A 130 -10.47 3.64 16.01
C ILE A 130 -11.89 3.26 15.59
N GLY A 131 -12.14 3.13 14.28
CA GLY A 131 -13.49 3.05 13.74
C GLY A 131 -14.03 1.63 13.53
N TRP A 132 -13.20 0.59 13.61
CA TRP A 132 -13.65 -0.79 13.42
C TRP A 132 -14.06 -1.51 14.70
N PRO A 133 -13.34 -1.37 15.83
CA PRO A 133 -13.70 -2.05 17.07
C PRO A 133 -14.98 -1.51 17.71
N GLY A 134 -15.66 -2.32 18.52
CA GLY A 134 -16.82 -1.92 19.32
C GLY A 134 -18.16 -2.53 18.87
N GLU A 135 -19.09 -2.68 19.81
CA GLU A 135 -20.32 -3.50 19.70
C GLU A 135 -21.16 -3.27 18.44
N ASN A 136 -21.15 -2.05 17.88
CA ASN A 136 -21.93 -1.67 16.70
C ASN A 136 -21.06 -1.29 15.48
N ALA A 137 -19.82 -1.78 15.44
CA ALA A 137 -18.84 -1.44 14.42
C ALA A 137 -18.49 -2.64 13.51
N ILE A 138 -17.43 -2.51 12.70
CA ILE A 138 -17.03 -3.50 11.68
C ILE A 138 -16.51 -4.79 12.33
N THR A 139 -15.83 -4.66 13.47
CA THR A 139 -15.26 -5.77 14.25
C THR A 139 -15.78 -5.71 15.69
N PRO A 140 -16.99 -6.23 15.96
CA PRO A 140 -17.68 -6.02 17.24
C PRO A 140 -17.02 -6.72 18.44
N ASP A 141 -16.26 -7.78 18.17
CA ASP A 141 -15.51 -8.52 19.20
C ASP A 141 -14.14 -7.88 19.50
N ASP A 142 -13.66 -6.98 18.64
CA ASP A 142 -12.41 -6.27 18.87
C ASP A 142 -12.63 -5.22 19.97
N LYS A 143 -11.69 -5.17 20.91
CA LYS A 143 -11.68 -4.15 21.96
C LYS A 143 -11.25 -2.80 21.37
N GLU A 144 -12.01 -1.75 21.67
CA GLU A 144 -11.61 -0.37 21.37
C GLU A 144 -10.26 -0.04 22.04
N PRO A 145 -9.25 0.41 21.27
CA PRO A 145 -7.96 0.78 21.83
C PRO A 145 -8.08 2.09 22.61
N THR A 146 -7.28 2.23 23.65
CA THR A 146 -7.12 3.53 24.30
C THR A 146 -6.25 4.45 23.42
N ALA A 147 -6.35 5.76 23.62
CA ALA A 147 -5.42 6.70 22.98
C ALA A 147 -3.95 6.37 23.30
N GLN A 148 -3.68 5.84 24.50
CA GLN A 148 -2.33 5.46 24.89
C GLN A 148 -1.82 4.24 24.11
N ASP A 149 -2.69 3.29 23.78
CA ASP A 149 -2.33 2.13 22.94
C ASP A 149 -1.89 2.61 21.55
N ILE A 150 -2.68 3.51 20.94
CA ILE A 150 -2.38 4.10 19.62
C ILE A 150 -1.06 4.89 19.65
N ILE A 151 -0.86 5.75 20.66
CA ILE A 151 0.40 6.50 20.83
C ILE A 151 1.58 5.55 20.95
N THR A 152 1.41 4.45 21.68
CA THR A 152 2.48 3.46 21.89
C THR A 152 2.82 2.75 20.58
N GLY A 153 1.81 2.35 19.80
CA GLY A 153 2.02 1.78 18.46
C GLY A 153 2.75 2.73 17.53
N TYR A 154 2.38 4.01 17.48
CA TYR A 154 3.11 4.98 16.66
C TYR A 154 4.54 5.19 17.10
N LYS A 155 4.83 5.23 18.40
CA LYS A 155 6.21 5.33 18.88
C LYS A 155 7.05 4.14 18.44
N GLN A 156 6.51 2.93 18.51
CA GLN A 156 7.21 1.73 18.03
C GLN A 156 7.53 1.74 16.53
N LEU A 157 6.73 2.42 15.71
CA LEU A 157 7.02 2.60 14.27
C LEU A 157 8.05 3.71 14.00
N ILE A 158 8.27 4.60 14.97
CA ILE A 158 9.16 5.77 14.84
C ILE A 158 10.55 5.48 15.41
N ASP A 159 10.62 4.74 16.52
CA ASP A 159 11.84 4.42 17.28
C ASP A 159 12.63 3.25 16.65
#